data_AF-A0A7V1IKG6-F1
#
_entry.id   AF-A0A7V1IKG6-F1
#
_cell.length_a   1.000
_cell.length_b   1.000
_cell.length_c   1.000
_cell.angle_alpha   90.00
_cell.angle_beta   90.00
_cell.angle_gamma   90.00
#
_symmetry.space_group_name_H-M   'P 1'
#
loop_
_entity.id
_entity.type
_entity.pdbx_description
1 polymer ?
#
loop_
_entity_poly.entity_id
_entity_poly.type
_entity_poly.pdbx_seq_one_letter_code
_entity_poly.pdbx_strand_id
1 'polypeptide(L)' 'MAHPAGARFVPRSAETWRDPFPMYRALRDHDPVHEVEAAGGDYWVLSRFDDILAAAIDFATFSSARGLTFAYG' A
#
# COMPACT_ATOMS: atom_id res chain seq x y z
N MET A 1 -9.04 9.85 6.60
CA MET A 1 -9.54 10.68 5.46
C MET A 1 -10.63 9.91 4.70
N ALA A 2 -11.47 10.53 3.87
CA ALA A 2 -12.45 9.78 3.05
C ALA A 2 -11.81 9.39 1.71
N HIS A 3 -11.57 8.09 1.50
CA HIS A 3 -11.06 7.57 0.22
C HIS A 3 -12.17 7.58 -0.85
N PRO A 4 -11.86 7.88 -2.12
CA PRO A 4 -12.83 7.78 -3.20
C PRO A 4 -13.42 6.36 -3.26
N ALA A 5 -14.72 6.28 -3.55
CA ALA A 5 -15.46 5.03 -3.53
C ALA A 5 -14.82 3.99 -4.48
N GLY A 6 -14.14 2.98 -3.90
CA GLY A 6 -13.50 1.88 -4.62
C GLY A 6 -11.99 1.73 -4.39
N ALA A 7 -11.29 2.79 -3.97
CA ALA A 7 -9.86 2.71 -3.66
C ALA A 7 -9.64 2.35 -2.19
N ARG A 8 -9.70 1.05 -1.89
CA ARG A 8 -9.41 0.52 -0.55
C ARG A 8 -8.42 -0.63 -0.65
N PHE A 9 -7.33 -0.52 0.10
CA PHE A 9 -6.40 -1.63 0.25
C PHE A 9 -6.92 -2.66 1.25
N VAL A 10 -6.79 -3.94 0.89
CA VAL A 10 -7.01 -5.09 1.80
C VAL A 10 -5.86 -6.09 1.58
N PRO A 11 -5.12 -6.46 2.63
CA PRO A 11 -4.09 -7.50 2.53
C PRO A 11 -4.65 -8.77 1.90
N ARG A 12 -3.85 -9.44 1.05
CA ARG A 12 -4.34 -10.61 0.33
C ARG A 12 -4.54 -11.81 1.27
N SER A 13 -5.67 -12.48 1.10
CA SER A 13 -5.93 -13.85 1.54
C SER A 13 -5.94 -14.82 0.36
N ALA A 14 -6.00 -16.13 0.63
CA ALA A 14 -6.06 -17.20 -0.37
C ALA A 14 -7.13 -16.95 -1.46
N GLU A 15 -8.33 -16.54 -1.07
CA GLU A 15 -9.45 -16.32 -1.99
C GLU A 15 -9.20 -15.13 -2.89
N THR A 16 -8.57 -14.10 -2.34
CA THR A 16 -8.41 -12.82 -3.00
C THR A 16 -7.24 -12.82 -3.99
N TRP A 17 -6.29 -13.75 -3.88
CA TRP A 17 -5.21 -13.90 -4.85
C TRP A 17 -5.67 -14.19 -6.28
N ARG A 18 -6.91 -14.69 -6.48
CA ARG A 18 -7.43 -15.02 -7.82
C ARG A 18 -7.57 -13.82 -8.75
N ASP A 19 -7.86 -12.64 -8.20
CA ASP A 19 -7.98 -11.41 -8.99
C ASP A 19 -7.60 -10.16 -8.17
N PRO A 20 -6.30 -9.82 -8.07
CA PRO A 20 -5.84 -8.66 -7.33
C PRO A 20 -5.86 -7.36 -8.15
N PHE A 21 -5.92 -7.45 -9.47
CA PHE A 21 -5.67 -6.32 -10.37
C PHE A 21 -6.71 -5.20 -10.28
N PRO A 22 -8.01 -5.46 -10.05
CA PRO A 22 -9.00 -4.40 -9.86
C PRO A 22 -8.67 -3.48 -8.68
N MET A 23 -8.24 -4.05 -7.54
CA MET A 23 -7.85 -3.29 -6.36
C MET A 23 -6.64 -2.39 -6.66
N TYR A 24 -5.62 -2.94 -7.33
CA TYR A 24 -4.44 -2.15 -7.68
C TYR A 24 -4.76 -1.03 -8.69
N ARG A 25 -5.68 -1.27 -9.64
CA ARG A 25 -6.15 -0.22 -10.56
C ARG A 25 -6.84 0.90 -9.81
N ALA A 26 -7.77 0.58 -8.90
CA ALA A 26 -8.48 1.59 -8.13
C ALA A 26 -7.52 2.47 -7.30
N LEU A 27 -6.51 1.86 -6.66
CA LEU A 27 -5.48 2.63 -5.94
C LEU A 27 -4.68 3.53 -6.88
N ARG A 28 -4.19 3.03 -8.02
CA ARG A 28 -3.42 3.86 -8.97
C ARG A 28 -4.19 5.05 -9.53
N ASP A 29 -5.47 4.83 -9.83
CA ASP A 29 -6.32 5.79 -10.54
C ASP A 29 -6.88 6.84 -9.58
N HIS A 30 -7.17 6.46 -8.33
CA HIS A 30 -7.94 7.32 -7.42
C HIS A 30 -7.24 7.65 -6.11
N ASP A 31 -6.30 6.82 -5.62
CA ASP A 31 -5.63 7.04 -4.33
C ASP A 31 -4.21 6.44 -4.30
N PRO A 32 -3.24 7.07 -5.02
CA PRO A 32 -1.95 6.45 -5.29
C PRO A 32 -1.01 6.36 -4.08
N VAL A 33 -1.27 7.20 -3.07
CA VAL A 33 -0.59 7.25 -1.77
C VAL A 33 -1.65 7.00 -0.70
N HIS A 34 -2.00 5.73 -0.53
CA HIS A 34 -3.16 5.31 0.25
C HIS A 34 -2.78 5.11 1.72
N GLU A 35 -3.43 5.84 2.62
CA GLU A 35 -3.35 5.64 4.07
C GLU A 35 -4.24 4.45 4.48
N VAL A 36 -3.70 3.53 5.26
CA VAL A 36 -4.43 2.39 5.83
C VAL A 36 -4.51 2.56 7.34
N GLU A 37 -5.70 2.88 7.81
CA GLU A 37 -6.02 2.94 9.24
C GLU A 37 -6.15 1.50 9.79
N ALA A 38 -5.26 1.11 10.70
CA ALA A 38 -5.20 -0.27 11.21
C ALA A 38 -5.01 -0.32 12.73
N ALA A 39 -5.63 -1.30 13.37
CA ALA A 39 -5.58 -1.47 14.82
C ALA A 39 -4.15 -1.63 15.40
N GLY A 40 -3.19 -2.10 14.58
CA GLY A 40 -1.78 -2.27 14.95
C GLY A 40 -0.87 -1.08 14.58
N GLY A 41 -1.45 0.04 14.15
CA GLY A 41 -0.73 1.22 13.67
C GLY A 41 -0.96 1.46 12.18
N ASP A 42 -1.16 2.73 11.84
CA ASP A 42 -1.43 3.14 10.47
C ASP A 42 -0.19 2.97 9.58
N TYR A 43 -0.42 2.69 8.31
CA TYR A 43 0.65 2.55 7.32
C TYR A 43 0.21 3.06 5.95
N TRP A 44 1.16 3.19 5.03
CA TRP A 44 0.93 3.74 3.69
C TRP A 44 1.17 2.69 2.61
N VAL A 45 0.41 2.78 1.53
CA VAL A 45 0.54 1.94 0.32
C VAL A 45 0.78 2.83 -0.88
N LEU A 46 1.93 2.65 -1.53
CA LEU A 46 2.25 3.25 -2.82
C LEU A 46 1.83 2.30 -3.95
N SER A 47 1.16 2.81 -4.98
CA SER A 47 0.60 1.96 -6.04
C SER A 47 1.09 2.28 -7.45
N ARG A 48 1.69 3.46 -7.69
CA ARG A 48 2.24 3.85 -8.99
C ARG A 48 3.70 3.46 -9.11
N PHE A 49 4.09 3.10 -10.33
CA PHE A 49 5.45 2.62 -10.61
C PHE A 49 6.52 3.66 -10.24
N ASP A 50 6.33 4.92 -10.65
CA ASP A 50 7.32 5.98 -10.40
C ASP A 50 7.54 6.21 -8.90
N ASP A 51 6.45 6.25 -8.11
CA ASP A 51 6.51 6.42 -6.65
C ASP A 51 7.22 5.22 -5.99
N ILE A 52 6.89 4.00 -6.41
CA ILE A 52 7.50 2.77 -5.89
C ILE A 52 9.00 2.73 -6.22
N LEU A 53 9.37 3.03 -7.46
CA LEU A 53 10.77 2.99 -7.88
C LEU A 53 11.59 4.05 -7.13
N ALA A 54 11.08 5.27 -7.02
CA ALA A 54 11.73 6.34 -6.28
C ALA A 54 11.93 5.95 -4.79
N ALA A 55 10.90 5.41 -4.15
CA ALA A 55 10.99 4.96 -2.77
C ALA A 55 11.95 3.77 -2.59
N ALA A 56 11.95 2.81 -3.53
CA ALA A 56 12.77 1.61 -3.44
C ALA A 56 14.27 1.88 -3.51
N ILE A 57 14.70 2.94 -4.20
CA ILE A 57 16.12 3.32 -4.32
C ILE A 57 16.56 4.35 -3.28
N ASP A 58 15.64 5.13 -2.70
CA ASP A 58 15.92 6.09 -1.63
C ASP A 58 15.91 5.41 -0.26
N PHE A 59 16.94 4.61 0.01
CA PHE A 59 17.10 3.88 1.27
C PHE A 59 17.30 4.81 2.49
N ALA A 60 17.72 6.06 2.26
CA ALA A 60 17.93 7.03 3.33
C ALA A 60 16.59 7.49 3.91
N THR A 61 15.59 7.68 3.06
CA THR A 61 14.21 8.00 3.48
C THR A 61 13.42 6.72 3.82
N PHE A 62 13.53 5.67 3.01
CA PHE A 62 12.76 4.43 3.14
C PHE A 62 13.64 3.26 3.60
N SER A 63 13.89 3.22 4.91
CA SER A 63 14.80 2.24 5.52
C SER A 63 14.17 0.85 5.71
N SER A 64 14.95 -0.20 5.42
CA SER A 64 14.60 -1.60 5.73
C SER A 64 15.02 -2.08 7.12
N ALA A 65 15.63 -1.21 7.94
CA ALA A 65 16.23 -1.62 9.23
C ALA A 65 15.20 -2.08 10.29
N ARG A 66 13.91 -1.81 10.09
CA ARG A 66 12.82 -2.15 11.03
C ARG A 66 11.85 -3.21 10.48
N GLY A 67 12.30 -4.01 9.52
CA GLY A 67 11.50 -5.07 8.91
C GLY A 67 10.92 -4.70 7.55
N LEU A 68 10.22 -5.66 6.95
CA LEU A 68 9.69 -5.60 5.58
C LEU A 68 8.18 -5.91 5.52
N THR A 69 7.49 -5.84 6.66
CA THR A 69 6.04 -6.06 6.78
C THR A 69 5.38 -4.79 7.31
N PHE A 70 4.06 -4.68 7.14
CA PHE A 70 3.25 -3.60 7.72
C PHE A 70 2.84 -3.88 9.17
N ALA A 71 3.26 -5.02 9.74
CA ALA A 71 2.97 -5.37 11.13
C ALA A 71 4.10 -4.88 12.01
N TYR A 72 3.79 -3.97 12.93
CA TYR A 72 4.72 -3.49 13.95
C TYR A 72 4.62 -4.39 15.20
N GLY A 73 5.76 -4.67 15.82
CA GLY A 73 5.90 -5.50 17.02
C GLY A 73 7.10 -5.09 17.85
#